data_AF-A0A1Q4V1M7-F1
#
_entry.id   AF-A0A1Q4V1M7-F1
#
_cell.length_a   1.000
_cell.length_b   1.000
_cell.length_c   1.000
_cell.angle_alpha   90.00
_cell.angle_beta   90.00
_cell.angle_gamma   90.00
#
_symmetry.space_group_name_H-M   'P 1'
#
loop_
_entity.id
_entity.type
_entity.pdbx_description
1 polymer ?
#
loop_
_entity_poly.entity_id
_entity_poly.type
_entity_poly.pdbx_seq_one_letter_code
_entity_poly.pdbx_strand_id
1 'polypeptide(L)'
;MERLRAYRAGGPPPVQVVWLLEAGEDHEGGSVLGVFSDREAARGAFLDAAQRMPFGIDAAEEEEDGSLRLHGGCDWLTLTPHTVATTEAIEAGDAG
;
A
#
# COMPACT_ATOMS: atom_id res chain seq x y z
N MET A 1 36.52 -9.59 8.27
CA MET A 1 35.23 -9.21 8.89
C MET A 1 34.32 -8.79 7.75
N GLU A 2 33.13 -9.28 7.48
CA GLU A 2 32.27 -10.36 7.97
C GLU A 2 31.47 -10.76 6.71
N ARG A 3 31.46 -12.04 6.34
CA ARG A 3 30.78 -12.50 5.13
C ARG A 3 29.27 -12.49 5.39
N LEU A 4 28.55 -11.53 4.79
CA LEU A 4 27.10 -11.59 4.63
C LEU A 4 26.75 -12.97 4.03
N ARG A 5 26.11 -13.81 4.86
CA ARG A 5 25.63 -15.12 4.45
C ARG A 5 24.50 -14.90 3.45
N ALA A 6 24.79 -15.16 2.18
CA ALA A 6 23.79 -15.35 1.15
C ALA A 6 22.75 -16.36 1.66
N TYR A 7 21.51 -15.92 1.79
CA TYR A 7 20.37 -16.77 2.10
C TYR A 7 20.06 -17.61 0.85
N ARG A 8 20.86 -18.66 0.63
CA ARG A 8 20.58 -19.70 -0.35
C ARG A 8 19.60 -20.68 0.28
N ALA A 9 18.32 -20.32 0.30
CA ALA A 9 17.23 -21.28 0.36
C ALA A 9 16.61 -21.30 -1.04
N GLY A 10 16.72 -22.41 -1.75
CA GLY A 10 16.26 -22.58 -3.13
C GLY A 10 14.74 -22.66 -3.27
N GLY A 11 14.02 -21.68 -2.72
CA GLY A 11 12.61 -21.42 -2.99
C GLY A 11 12.43 -19.99 -3.50
N PRO A 12 11.30 -19.68 -4.16
CA PRO A 12 10.99 -18.29 -4.52
C PRO A 12 11.01 -17.43 -3.24
N PRO A 13 11.52 -16.18 -3.30
CA PRO A 13 11.47 -15.28 -2.16
C PRO A 13 10.01 -15.14 -1.68
N PRO A 14 9.78 -15.02 -0.37
CA PRO A 14 8.43 -14.78 0.13
C PRO A 14 7.86 -13.51 -0.52
N VAL A 15 6.64 -13.61 -1.04
CA VAL A 15 5.90 -12.47 -1.57
C VAL A 15 5.61 -11.53 -0.40
N GLN A 16 6.29 -10.39 -0.35
CA GLN A 16 6.06 -9.40 0.69
C GLN A 16 4.91 -8.51 0.25
N VAL A 17 3.82 -8.50 1.01
CA VAL A 17 2.74 -7.51 0.83
C VAL A 17 3.02 -6.33 1.75
N VAL A 18 2.81 -5.11 1.24
CA VAL A 18 2.81 -3.87 2.02
C VAL A 18 1.47 -3.17 1.83
N TRP A 19 1.09 -2.31 2.76
CA TRP A 19 -0.11 -1.50 2.66
C TRP A 19 0.28 -0.05 2.38
N LEU A 20 -0.21 0.49 1.26
CA LEU A 20 0.03 1.88 0.87
C LEU A 20 -1.14 2.73 1.32
N LEU A 21 -0.85 3.77 2.10
CA LEU A 21 -1.77 4.86 2.41
C LEU A 21 -1.54 5.97 1.40
N GLU A 22 -2.55 6.30 0.61
CA GLU A 22 -2.45 7.29 -0.46
C GLU A 22 -3.62 8.27 -0.36
N ALA A 23 -3.37 9.53 -0.69
CA ALA A 23 -4.42 10.54 -0.78
C ALA A 23 -4.20 11.42 -2.01
N GLY A 24 -5.28 12.02 -2.49
CA GLY A 24 -5.20 12.94 -3.62
C GLY A 24 -6.54 13.53 -4.00
N GLU A 25 -6.54 14.17 -5.16
CA GLU A 25 -7.69 14.84 -5.72
C GLU A 25 -8.09 14.18 -7.06
N ASP A 26 -9.39 14.16 -7.33
CA ASP A 26 -9.94 13.65 -8.57
C ASP A 26 -9.32 14.37 -9.77
N HIS A 27 -8.86 13.60 -10.74
CA HIS A 27 -8.21 14.09 -11.96
C HIS A 27 -6.88 14.83 -11.79
N GLU A 28 -6.40 15.06 -10.55
CA GLU A 28 -5.10 15.70 -10.27
C GLU A 28 -4.03 14.71 -9.78
N GLY A 29 -4.43 13.50 -9.41
CA GLY A 29 -3.53 12.46 -8.92
C GLY A 29 -3.38 12.50 -7.41
N GLY A 30 -2.32 11.91 -6.87
CA GLY A 30 -2.14 11.78 -5.42
C GLY A 30 -0.72 11.52 -4.98
N SER A 31 -0.56 11.28 -3.68
CA SER A 31 0.72 11.05 -3.01
C SER A 31 0.61 9.88 -2.03
N VAL A 32 1.70 9.12 -1.91
CA VAL A 32 1.87 8.11 -0.86
C VAL A 32 2.17 8.83 0.46
N LEU A 33 1.29 8.68 1.43
CA LEU A 33 1.44 9.22 2.78
C LEU A 33 2.20 8.27 3.71
N GLY A 34 2.17 6.96 3.41
CA GLY A 34 2.88 5.96 4.20
C GLY A 34 2.86 4.57 3.58
N VAL A 35 3.83 3.75 4.00
CA VAL A 35 3.97 2.33 3.62
C VAL A 35 4.06 1.51 4.91
N PHE A 36 3.20 0.51 5.04
CA PHE A 36 3.06 -0.28 6.27
C PHE A 36 3.21 -1.77 6.01
N SER A 37 3.64 -2.53 7.02
CA SER A 37 3.78 -3.99 6.93
C SER A 37 2.43 -4.71 6.79
N ASP A 38 1.38 -4.13 7.36
CA ASP A 38 0.03 -4.69 7.43
C ASP A 38 -1.00 -3.57 7.66
N ARG A 39 -2.28 -3.92 7.50
CA ARG A 39 -3.41 -3.00 7.63
C ARG A 39 -3.55 -2.41 9.04
N GLU A 40 -3.31 -3.20 10.08
CA GLU A 40 -3.47 -2.72 11.46
C GLU A 40 -2.39 -1.70 11.83
N ALA A 41 -1.16 -1.91 11.36
CA ALA A 41 -0.07 -0.95 11.51
C ALA A 41 -0.38 0.40 10.84
N ALA A 42 -1.17 0.40 9.75
CA ALA A 42 -1.60 1.61 9.04
C ALA A 42 -2.78 2.33 9.71
N ARG A 43 -3.53 1.67 10.60
CA ARG A 43 -4.82 2.13 11.12
C ARG A 43 -4.76 3.53 11.72
N GLY A 44 -3.76 3.82 12.54
CA GLY A 44 -3.60 5.15 13.16
C GLY A 44 -3.40 6.25 12.12
N ALA A 45 -2.49 6.04 11.17
CA ALA A 45 -2.20 6.99 10.11
C ALA A 45 -3.40 7.21 9.17
N PHE A 46 -4.15 6.15 8.88
CA PHE A 46 -5.37 6.23 8.08
C PHE A 46 -6.44 7.09 8.75
N LEU A 47 -6.70 6.87 10.05
CA LEU A 47 -7.67 7.68 10.80
C LEU A 47 -7.25 9.15 10.89
N ASP A 48 -5.95 9.41 11.11
CA ASP A 48 -5.41 10.76 11.14
C ASP A 48 -5.54 11.47 9.78
N ALA A 49 -5.33 10.75 8.68
CA ALA A 49 -5.51 11.29 7.33
C ALA A 49 -6.99 11.54 7.02
N ALA A 50 -7.87 10.61 7.38
CA ALA A 50 -9.32 10.75 7.19
C ALA A 50 -9.88 11.99 7.91
N GLN A 51 -9.39 12.29 9.12
CA GLN A 51 -9.79 13.49 9.87
C GLN A 51 -9.31 14.81 9.24
N ARG A 52 -8.32 14.75 8.34
CA ARG A 52 -7.75 15.92 7.66
C ARG A 52 -8.34 16.15 6.27
N MET A 53 -9.23 15.27 5.81
CA MET A 53 -9.93 15.51 4.54
C MET A 53 -10.70 16.84 4.63
N PRO A 54 -10.52 17.75 3.65
CA PRO A 54 -11.03 19.11 3.74
C PRO A 54 -12.56 19.15 3.62
N PHE A 55 -13.12 18.20 2.88
CA PHE A 55 -14.55 17.93 2.84
C PHE A 55 -14.88 16.76 3.77
N GLY A 56 -16.08 16.77 4.33
CA GLY A 56 -16.59 15.60 5.05
C GLY A 56 -16.64 14.37 4.13
N ILE A 57 -16.52 13.18 4.73
CA ILE A 57 -16.58 11.91 4.01
C ILE A 57 -18.00 11.70 3.49
N ASP A 58 -18.16 11.54 2.18
CA ASP A 58 -19.44 11.26 1.51
C ASP A 58 -19.58 9.80 1.09
N ALA A 59 -18.48 9.09 0.90
CA ALA A 59 -18.46 7.64 0.67
C ALA A 59 -17.31 6.97 1.42
N ALA A 60 -17.59 5.77 1.93
CA ALA A 60 -16.65 4.92 2.63
C ALA A 60 -16.89 3.45 2.25
N GLU A 61 -15.86 2.81 1.70
CA GLU A 61 -15.93 1.46 1.15
C GLU A 61 -14.80 0.60 1.72
N GLU A 62 -15.12 -0.67 2.00
CA GLU A 62 -14.15 -1.72 2.29
C GLU A 62 -14.34 -2.84 1.26
N GLU A 63 -13.25 -3.23 0.61
CA GLU A 63 -13.23 -4.27 -0.43
C GLU A 63 -12.96 -5.66 0.17
N GLU A 64 -13.17 -6.72 -0.62
CA GLU A 64 -12.96 -8.11 -0.18
C GLU A 64 -11.52 -8.41 0.26
N ASP A 65 -10.54 -7.71 -0.31
CA ASP A 65 -9.12 -7.82 0.07
C ASP A 65 -8.75 -7.01 1.33
N GLY A 66 -9.73 -6.33 1.92
CA GLY A 66 -9.59 -5.46 3.09
C GLY A 66 -9.09 -4.05 2.76
N SER A 67 -8.97 -3.69 1.49
CA SER A 67 -8.70 -2.31 1.08
C SER A 67 -9.76 -1.36 1.61
N LEU A 68 -9.34 -0.16 1.99
CA LEU A 68 -10.25 0.90 2.39
C LEU A 68 -10.18 2.05 1.39
N ARG A 69 -11.34 2.60 1.03
CA ARG A 69 -11.45 3.81 0.22
C ARG A 69 -12.41 4.77 0.89
N LEU A 70 -11.96 6.01 1.08
CA LEU A 70 -12.78 7.15 1.47
C LEU A 70 -12.79 8.16 0.33
N HIS A 71 -13.91 8.83 0.21
CA HIS A 71 -14.10 9.94 -0.70
C HIS A 71 -14.85 11.07 0.02
N GLY A 72 -14.52 12.31 -0.33
CA GLY A 72 -15.18 13.49 0.18
C GLY A 72 -14.99 14.67 -0.78
N GLY A 73 -16.06 15.13 -1.39
CA GLY A 73 -15.98 16.23 -2.37
C GLY A 73 -15.23 15.82 -3.62
N CYS A 74 -14.00 16.29 -3.79
CA CYS A 74 -13.10 15.88 -4.86
C CYS A 74 -11.85 15.16 -4.33
N ASP A 75 -11.77 14.95 -3.01
CA ASP A 75 -10.63 14.31 -2.36
C ASP A 75 -10.91 12.82 -2.14
N TRP A 76 -9.86 12.03 -2.26
CA TRP A 76 -9.88 10.61 -1.96
C TRP A 76 -8.74 10.22 -1.01
N LEU A 77 -8.97 9.18 -0.23
CA LEU A 77 -7.99 8.55 0.64
C LEU A 77 -8.15 7.03 0.52
N THR A 78 -7.06 6.33 0.24
CA THR A 78 -7.05 4.87 0.06
C THR A 78 -6.01 4.22 0.96
N LEU A 79 -6.32 3.01 1.42
CA LEU A 79 -5.39 2.11 2.07
C LEU A 79 -5.49 0.76 1.38
N THR A 80 -4.51 0.42 0.54
CA THR A 80 -4.57 -0.74 -0.37
C THR A 80 -3.35 -1.65 -0.19
N PRO A 81 -3.50 -2.98 -0.32
CA PRO A 81 -2.37 -3.91 -0.29
C PRO A 81 -1.65 -3.95 -1.66
N HIS A 82 -0.32 -3.93 -1.63
CA HIS A 82 0.55 -4.01 -2.79
C HIS A 82 1.59 -5.10 -2.60
N THR A 83 1.80 -5.90 -3.63
CA THR A 83 2.88 -6.89 -3.63
C THR A 83 4.20 -6.23 -3.98
N VAL A 84 5.23 -6.45 -3.17
CA VAL A 84 6.60 -6.01 -3.41
C VAL A 84 7.38 -7.14 -4.06
N ALA A 85 7.93 -6.88 -5.25
CA ALA A 85 8.81 -7.78 -5.95
C ALA A 85 10.19 -7.12 -6.12
N THR A 86 11.26 -7.93 -6.10
CA THR A 86 12.57 -7.47 -6.52
C THR A 86 12.65 -7.45 -8.04
N THR A 87 13.58 -6.68 -8.60
CA THR A 87 13.80 -6.65 -10.05
C THR A 87 14.05 -8.05 -10.62
N GLU A 88 14.85 -8.88 -9.94
CA GLU A 88 15.12 -10.25 -10.37
C GLU A 88 13.86 -11.13 -10.38
N ALA A 89 12.93 -10.90 -9.44
CA ALA A 89 11.67 -11.63 -9.39
C ALA A 89 10.72 -11.20 -10.53
N ILE A 90 10.73 -9.92 -10.91
CA ILE A 90 9.95 -9.40 -12.03
C ILE A 90 10.48 -9.95 -13.36
N GLU A 91 11.79 -9.86 -13.59
CA GLU A 91 12.44 -10.36 -14.80
C GLU A 91 12.26 -11.87 -14.99
N ALA A 92 12.23 -12.65 -13.90
CA ALA A 92 11.98 -14.08 -13.95
C ALA A 92 10.52 -14.45 -14.32
N GLY A 93 9.56 -13.56 -14.06
CA GLY A 93 8.14 -13.76 -14.35
C GLY A 93 7.74 -13.46 -15.81
N ASP A 94 8.43 -12.52 -16.46
CA ASP A 94 8.20 -12.14 -17.87
C ASP A 94 8.82 -13.11 -18.90
N ALA A 95 9.65 -14.06 -18.44
CA ALA A 95 10.27 -15.08 -19.28
C ALA A 95 9.40 -16.34 -19.50
N GLY A 96 8.13 -16.31 -19.07
CA GLY A 96 7.17 -17.42 -19.08
C GLY A 96 6.20 -17.43 -20.25
#